data_AF-A0A259S8J8-F1
#
_entry.id   AF-A0A259S8J8-F1
#
_cell.length_a   1.000
_cell.length_b   1.000
_cell.length_c   1.000
_cell.angle_alpha   90.00
_cell.angle_beta   90.00
_cell.angle_gamma   90.00
#
_symmetry.space_group_name_H-M   'P 1'
#
loop_
_entity.id
_entity.type
_entity.pdbx_description
1 polymer ?
#
loop_
_entity_poly.entity_id
_entity_poly.type
_entity_poly.pdbx_seq_one_letter_code
_entity_poly.pdbx_strand_id
1 'polypeptide(L)'
;MGAQTDAEAGAAGRRSRALPWPVLCWITVLLLIGIVQIVRAQWFDTVVFFGAALLVVAARWTPAIAARLVPSRVIVAGAVLAGIVVCVLPRHGGGMVSAVAAIGIAVLGLAWPGIGVGPRPWPPGLRRLAWVWGGLLVAGCLWELAQFILGRVRPDAPSYALSDLLDPLLDGAPGRILFTAAWLAGGVFLLRRGSRR
;
A
#
# COMPACT_ATOMS: atom_id res chain seq x y z
N MET A 1 18.62 -16.65 50.57
CA MET A 1 19.42 -15.74 49.71
C MET A 1 19.31 -16.18 48.25
N GLY A 2 18.09 -16.29 47.71
CA GLY A 2 17.82 -16.84 46.37
C GLY A 2 16.49 -16.42 45.74
N ALA A 3 15.75 -15.49 46.36
CA ALA A 3 14.48 -14.97 45.83
C ALA A 3 14.64 -13.63 45.07
N GLN A 4 15.83 -13.02 45.13
CA GLN A 4 16.08 -11.69 44.59
C GLN A 4 16.59 -11.73 43.14
N THR A 5 17.20 -12.84 42.72
CA THR A 5 17.70 -13.06 41.35
C THR A 5 16.59 -13.35 40.33
N ASP A 6 15.48 -13.94 40.75
CA ASP A 6 14.38 -14.28 39.84
C ASP A 6 13.48 -13.08 39.51
N ALA A 7 13.40 -12.11 40.42
CA ALA A 7 12.67 -10.86 40.20
C ALA A 7 13.37 -9.93 39.18
N GLU A 8 14.71 -9.92 39.17
CA GLU A 8 15.50 -9.11 38.22
C GLU A 8 15.51 -9.73 36.82
N ALA A 9 15.50 -11.06 36.71
CA ALA A 9 15.36 -11.77 35.43
C ALA A 9 14.00 -11.52 34.75
N GLY A 10 12.93 -11.31 35.52
CA GLY A 10 11.60 -10.95 35.01
C GLY A 10 11.46 -9.48 34.55
N ALA A 11 12.34 -8.59 35.01
CA ALA A 11 12.27 -7.15 34.71
C ALA A 11 12.97 -6.78 33.38
N ALA A 12 13.99 -7.54 32.96
CA ALA A 12 14.76 -7.26 31.74
C ALA A 12 14.02 -7.59 30.42
N GLY A 13 12.90 -8.33 30.48
CA GLY A 13 12.18 -8.81 29.29
C GLY A 13 11.12 -7.87 28.72
N ARG A 14 10.70 -6.84 29.46
CA ARG A 14 9.72 -5.85 28.98
C ARG A 14 10.43 -4.64 28.40
N ARG A 15 11.21 -4.83 27.34
CA ARG A 15 11.51 -3.70 26.43
C ARG A 15 10.16 -3.21 25.93
N SER A 16 9.72 -2.06 26.43
CA SER A 16 8.59 -1.31 25.90
C SER A 16 8.82 -1.12 24.41
N ARG A 17 8.22 -2.02 23.60
CA ARG A 17 8.27 -1.98 22.13
C ARG A 17 7.32 -0.87 21.68
N ALA A 18 7.69 0.37 21.98
CA ALA A 18 7.05 1.52 21.36
C ALA A 18 7.13 1.33 19.84
N LEU A 19 5.99 1.55 19.16
CA LEU A 19 5.99 1.49 17.71
C LEU A 19 6.95 2.56 17.19
N PRO A 20 7.88 2.21 16.29
CA PRO A 20 8.74 3.21 15.72
C PRO A 20 7.87 4.25 15.02
N TRP A 21 8.18 5.53 15.21
CA TRP A 21 7.40 6.65 14.71
C TRP A 21 6.95 6.49 13.23
N PRO A 22 7.81 6.05 12.29
CA PRO A 22 7.39 5.82 10.91
C PRO A 22 6.28 4.77 10.75
N VAL A 23 6.29 3.70 11.55
CA VAL A 23 5.24 2.67 11.52
C VAL A 23 3.94 3.22 12.08
N LEU A 24 4.01 4.00 13.16
CA LEU A 24 2.85 4.69 13.71
C LEU A 24 2.23 5.64 12.67
N CYS A 25 3.03 6.45 12.00
CA CYS A 25 2.56 7.32 10.91
C CYS A 25 1.85 6.53 9.81
N TRP A 26 2.41 5.39 9.38
CA TRP A 26 1.78 4.53 8.37
C TRP A 26 0.46 3.94 8.84
N ILE A 27 0.38 3.42 10.06
CA ILE A 27 -0.86 2.92 10.65
C ILE A 27 -1.91 4.03 10.66
N THR A 28 -1.55 5.23 11.15
CA THR A 28 -2.46 6.38 11.16
C THR A 28 -2.98 6.72 9.77
N VAL A 29 -2.10 6.77 8.76
CA VAL A 29 -2.50 7.03 7.37
C VAL A 29 -3.48 5.97 6.87
N LEU A 30 -3.21 4.68 7.09
CA LEU A 30 -4.10 3.59 6.67
C LEU A 30 -5.48 3.68 7.35
N LEU A 31 -5.50 4.01 8.65
CA LEU A 31 -6.76 4.19 9.39
C LEU A 31 -7.55 5.40 8.86
N LEU A 32 -6.89 6.53 8.62
CA LEU A 32 -7.54 7.72 8.06
C LEU A 32 -8.14 7.44 6.69
N ILE A 33 -7.41 6.73 5.81
CA ILE A 33 -7.96 6.31 4.51
C ILE A 33 -9.16 5.38 4.73
N GLY A 34 -9.04 4.36 5.58
CA GLY A 34 -10.13 3.44 5.89
C GLY A 34 -11.40 4.15 6.37
N ILE A 35 -11.27 5.15 7.24
CA ILE A 35 -12.38 6.00 7.71
C ILE A 35 -13.03 6.75 6.55
N VAL A 36 -12.24 7.40 5.69
CA VAL A 36 -12.77 8.10 4.51
C VAL A 36 -13.53 7.15 3.60
N GLN A 37 -13.04 5.92 3.41
CA GLN A 37 -13.72 4.92 2.56
C GLN A 37 -15.07 4.47 3.14
N ILE A 38 -15.23 4.43 4.46
CA ILE A 38 -16.53 4.20 5.11
C ILE A 38 -17.51 5.32 4.73
N VAL A 39 -17.06 6.58 4.81
CA VAL A 39 -17.90 7.74 4.46
C VAL A 39 -18.31 7.71 2.97
N ARG A 40 -17.44 7.16 2.11
CA ARG A 40 -17.70 6.94 0.67
C ARG A 40 -18.51 5.67 0.36
N ALA A 41 -18.89 4.88 1.38
CA ALA A 41 -19.55 3.59 1.23
C ALA A 41 -18.80 2.58 0.33
N GLN A 42 -17.46 2.65 0.32
CA GLN A 42 -16.59 1.74 -0.44
C GLN A 42 -16.08 0.61 0.47
N TRP A 43 -16.95 -0.36 0.74
CA TRP A 43 -16.69 -1.43 1.73
C TRP A 43 -15.44 -2.27 1.44
N PHE A 44 -15.18 -2.57 0.17
CA PHE A 44 -13.99 -3.35 -0.21
C PHE A 44 -12.71 -2.60 0.19
N ASP A 45 -12.59 -1.33 -0.17
CA ASP A 45 -11.42 -0.51 0.15
C ASP A 45 -11.28 -0.35 1.67
N THR A 46 -12.38 -0.12 2.38
CA THR A 46 -12.41 -0.10 3.86
C THR A 46 -11.74 -1.35 4.43
N VAL A 47 -12.17 -2.55 4.01
CA VAL A 47 -11.62 -3.82 4.51
C VAL A 47 -10.13 -3.94 4.16
N VAL A 48 -9.72 -3.55 2.95
CA VAL A 48 -8.32 -3.59 2.53
C VAL A 48 -7.44 -2.69 3.40
N PHE A 49 -7.84 -1.43 3.64
CA PHE A 49 -7.02 -0.49 4.40
C PHE A 49 -6.96 -0.81 5.90
N PHE A 50 -8.09 -1.17 6.52
CA PHE A 50 -8.08 -1.63 7.92
C PHE A 50 -7.36 -2.97 8.07
N GLY A 51 -7.56 -3.90 7.14
CA GLY A 51 -6.85 -5.18 7.09
C GLY A 51 -5.33 -4.99 6.97
N ALA A 52 -4.88 -4.07 6.11
CA ALA A 52 -3.47 -3.71 5.99
C ALA A 52 -2.91 -3.08 7.28
N ALA A 53 -3.67 -2.20 7.94
CA ALA A 53 -3.27 -1.63 9.23
C ALA A 53 -3.11 -2.72 10.30
N LEU A 54 -4.08 -3.64 10.40
CA LEU A 54 -4.02 -4.79 11.29
C LEU A 54 -2.84 -5.70 10.96
N LEU A 55 -2.57 -5.95 9.68
CA LEU A 55 -1.45 -6.77 9.21
C LEU A 55 -0.10 -6.16 9.59
N VAL A 56 0.06 -4.83 9.47
CA VAL A 56 1.28 -4.12 9.90
C VAL A 56 1.50 -4.26 11.41
N VAL A 57 0.43 -4.16 12.19
CA VAL A 57 0.50 -4.39 13.65
C VAL A 57 0.80 -5.86 13.93
N ALA A 58 0.15 -6.79 13.23
CA ALA A 58 0.32 -8.23 13.38
C ALA A 58 1.73 -8.71 13.03
N ALA A 59 2.36 -8.08 12.04
CA ALA A 59 3.70 -8.42 11.54
C ALA A 59 4.78 -8.41 12.63
N ARG A 60 4.56 -7.73 13.76
CA ARG A 60 5.48 -7.72 14.92
C ARG A 60 5.52 -9.04 15.69
N TRP A 61 4.49 -9.86 15.57
CA TRP A 61 4.37 -11.15 16.26
C TRP A 61 4.49 -12.33 15.29
N THR A 62 4.41 -12.09 13.99
CA THR A 62 4.65 -13.14 12.99
C THR A 62 6.15 -13.40 12.86
N PRO A 63 6.58 -14.67 12.84
CA PRO A 63 7.96 -14.99 12.51
C PRO A 63 8.28 -14.46 11.11
N ALA A 64 9.45 -13.85 10.97
CA ALA A 64 9.92 -13.44 9.65
C ALA A 64 10.13 -14.71 8.80
N ILE A 65 9.51 -14.71 7.62
CA ILE A 65 9.61 -15.83 6.68
C ILE A 65 10.94 -15.68 5.93
N ALA A 66 11.64 -16.79 5.67
CA ALA A 66 12.86 -16.73 4.86
C ALA A 66 12.56 -16.04 3.52
N ALA A 67 13.30 -14.97 3.23
CA ALA A 67 13.12 -14.22 1.99
C ALA A 67 13.36 -15.15 0.80
N ARG A 68 12.35 -15.30 -0.07
CA ARG A 68 12.52 -16.05 -1.31
C ARG A 68 13.11 -15.13 -2.37
N LEU A 69 14.31 -15.48 -2.85
CA LEU A 69 14.92 -14.81 -3.99
C LEU A 69 14.15 -15.21 -5.25
N VAL A 70 13.25 -14.35 -5.71
CA VAL A 70 12.53 -14.55 -6.97
C VAL A 70 13.31 -13.91 -8.12
N PRO A 71 13.63 -14.66 -9.19
CA PRO A 71 14.35 -14.12 -10.33
C PRO A 71 13.59 -12.93 -10.95
N SER A 72 14.34 -11.90 -11.37
CA SER A 72 13.75 -10.69 -11.96
C SER A 72 12.86 -10.98 -13.18
N ARG A 73 13.16 -12.05 -13.93
CA ARG A 73 12.36 -12.47 -15.09
C ARG A 73 10.97 -12.96 -14.68
N VAL A 74 10.87 -13.66 -13.55
CA VAL A 74 9.59 -14.16 -13.01
C VAL A 74 8.73 -12.99 -12.53
N ILE A 75 9.33 -12.01 -11.85
CA ILE A 75 8.61 -10.78 -11.42
C ILE A 75 8.07 -10.02 -12.63
N VAL A 76 8.89 -9.84 -13.67
CA VAL A 76 8.46 -9.14 -14.90
C VAL A 76 7.39 -9.92 -15.64
N ALA A 77 7.55 -11.25 -15.80
CA ALA A 77 6.55 -12.10 -16.44
C ALA A 77 5.21 -12.07 -15.67
N GLY A 78 5.26 -12.17 -14.34
CA GLY A 78 4.08 -12.05 -13.49
C GLY A 78 3.41 -10.68 -13.59
N ALA A 79 4.19 -9.61 -13.68
CA ALA A 79 3.66 -8.26 -13.89
C ALA A 79 2.99 -8.13 -15.26
N VAL A 80 3.59 -8.65 -16.34
CA VAL A 80 2.98 -8.65 -17.68
C VAL A 80 1.66 -9.43 -17.68
N LEU A 81 1.64 -10.62 -17.07
CA LEU A 81 0.40 -11.41 -16.94
C LEU A 81 -0.67 -10.67 -16.16
N ALA A 82 -0.31 -10.06 -15.02
CA ALA A 82 -1.21 -9.23 -14.24
C ALA A 82 -1.75 -8.04 -15.07
N GLY A 83 -0.90 -7.40 -15.88
CA GLY A 83 -1.31 -6.32 -16.76
C GLY A 83 -2.31 -6.75 -17.82
N ILE A 84 -2.10 -7.90 -18.46
CA ILE A 84 -3.05 -8.48 -19.42
C ILE A 84 -4.40 -8.73 -18.74
N VAL A 85 -4.40 -9.39 -17.58
CA VAL A 85 -5.63 -9.69 -16.83
C VAL A 85 -6.40 -8.41 -16.48
N VAL A 86 -5.70 -7.40 -15.95
CA VAL A 86 -6.28 -6.10 -15.56
C VAL A 86 -6.81 -5.32 -16.78
N CYS A 87 -6.15 -5.41 -17.93
CA CYS A 87 -6.61 -4.70 -19.13
C CYS A 87 -7.87 -5.32 -19.76
N VAL A 88 -8.00 -6.64 -19.69
CA VAL A 88 -9.12 -7.40 -20.29
C VAL A 88 -10.37 -7.37 -19.40
N LEU A 89 -10.21 -7.38 -18.08
CA LEU A 89 -11.35 -7.42 -17.17
C LEU A 89 -12.16 -6.11 -17.17
N PRO A 90 -13.50 -6.19 -17.00
CA PRO A 90 -14.32 -5.01 -16.78
C PRO A 90 -13.88 -4.28 -15.51
N ARG A 91 -13.56 -2.98 -15.65
CA ARG A 91 -12.99 -2.14 -14.59
C ARG A 91 -13.83 -2.14 -13.30
N HIS A 92 -15.14 -2.06 -13.44
CA HIS A 92 -16.09 -2.01 -12.31
C HIS A 92 -16.71 -3.38 -11.97
N GLY A 93 -16.12 -4.48 -12.44
CA GLY A 93 -16.61 -5.83 -12.19
C GLY A 93 -15.95 -6.51 -10.99
N GLY A 94 -16.64 -7.46 -10.37
CA GLY A 94 -16.09 -8.29 -9.29
C GLY A 94 -14.86 -9.12 -9.71
N GLY A 95 -14.71 -9.41 -11.01
CA GLY A 95 -13.51 -10.03 -11.55
C GLY A 95 -12.25 -9.18 -11.40
N MET A 96 -12.34 -7.86 -11.63
CA MET A 96 -11.23 -6.92 -11.43
C MET A 96 -10.83 -6.86 -9.95
N VAL A 97 -11.81 -6.76 -9.06
CA VAL A 97 -11.59 -6.77 -7.60
C VAL A 97 -10.83 -8.04 -7.17
N SER A 98 -11.29 -9.20 -7.65
CA SER A 98 -10.66 -10.49 -7.35
C SER A 98 -9.23 -10.59 -7.89
N ALA A 99 -8.99 -10.10 -9.11
CA ALA A 99 -7.67 -10.09 -9.73
C ALA A 99 -6.69 -9.19 -8.97
N VAL A 100 -7.11 -7.96 -8.64
CA VAL A 100 -6.28 -7.02 -7.87
C VAL A 100 -5.99 -7.56 -6.46
N ALA A 101 -6.98 -8.17 -5.80
CA ALA A 101 -6.78 -8.81 -4.50
C ALA A 101 -5.77 -9.97 -4.58
N ALA A 102 -5.91 -10.85 -5.58
CA ALA A 102 -4.98 -11.95 -5.79
C ALA A 102 -3.55 -11.48 -6.08
N ILE A 103 -3.40 -10.44 -6.92
CA ILE A 103 -2.10 -9.79 -7.17
C ILE A 103 -1.53 -9.21 -5.87
N GLY A 104 -2.36 -8.51 -5.10
CA GLY A 104 -1.96 -7.93 -3.81
C GLY A 104 -1.46 -8.99 -2.82
N ILE A 105 -2.20 -10.09 -2.66
CA ILE A 105 -1.82 -11.23 -1.80
C ILE A 105 -0.51 -11.87 -2.29
N ALA A 106 -0.37 -12.10 -3.60
CA ALA A 106 0.84 -12.68 -4.16
C ALA A 106 2.06 -11.76 -3.93
N VAL A 107 1.91 -10.46 -4.21
CA VAL A 107 2.95 -9.44 -3.97
C VAL A 107 3.30 -9.36 -2.49
N LEU A 108 2.31 -9.41 -1.60
CA LEU A 108 2.52 -9.41 -0.16
C LEU A 108 3.32 -10.63 0.30
N GLY A 109 3.01 -11.83 -0.22
CA GLY A 109 3.78 -13.04 0.07
C GLY A 109 5.21 -12.97 -0.44
N LEU A 110 5.43 -12.34 -1.60
CA LEU A 110 6.77 -12.13 -2.19
C LEU A 110 7.58 -11.05 -1.47
N ALA A 111 6.91 -9.99 -1.01
CA ALA A 111 7.52 -8.83 -0.38
C ALA A 111 7.54 -8.91 1.16
N TRP A 112 7.07 -10.02 1.74
CA TRP A 112 6.98 -10.17 3.18
C TRP A 112 8.38 -10.00 3.81
N PRO A 113 8.51 -9.27 4.94
CA PRO A 113 9.81 -9.00 5.53
C PRO A 113 10.57 -10.28 5.88
N GLY A 114 11.76 -10.44 5.29
CA GLY A 114 12.70 -11.50 5.65
C GLY A 114 13.48 -11.22 6.93
N ILE A 115 14.11 -12.26 7.48
CA ILE A 115 15.07 -12.13 8.59
C ILE A 115 16.32 -11.36 8.12
N GLY A 116 16.78 -10.39 8.90
CA GLY A 116 18.10 -9.76 8.73
C GLY A 116 18.14 -8.55 7.79
N VAL A 117 16.98 -8.04 7.38
CA VAL A 117 16.93 -7.17 6.20
C VAL A 117 16.60 -5.71 6.52
N GLY A 118 17.64 -4.95 6.88
CA GLY A 118 17.54 -3.53 7.24
C GLY A 118 17.17 -2.61 6.07
N PRO A 119 16.51 -1.47 6.34
CA PRO A 119 16.22 -0.47 5.30
C PRO A 119 17.51 0.14 4.77
N ARG A 120 17.70 0.07 3.44
CA ARG A 120 18.82 0.75 2.77
C ARG A 120 18.54 2.25 2.75
N PRO A 121 19.47 3.11 3.19
CA PRO A 121 19.26 4.55 3.17
C PRO A 121 19.00 5.03 1.75
N TRP A 122 18.05 5.96 1.60
CA TRP A 122 17.74 6.54 0.31
C TRP A 122 18.79 7.59 -0.08
N PRO A 123 19.27 7.58 -1.33
CA PRO A 123 20.10 8.67 -1.84
C PRO A 123 19.38 10.02 -1.68
N PRO A 124 20.11 11.12 -1.46
CA PRO A 124 19.51 12.43 -1.19
C PRO A 124 18.55 12.89 -2.30
N GLY A 125 18.88 12.62 -3.57
CA GLY A 125 18.01 12.92 -4.71
C GLY A 125 16.68 12.16 -4.65
N LEU A 126 16.71 10.87 -4.32
CA LEU A 126 15.51 10.05 -4.19
C LEU A 126 14.66 10.48 -2.99
N ARG A 127 15.30 10.89 -1.89
CA ARG A 127 14.59 11.44 -0.72
C ARG A 127 13.85 12.72 -1.07
N ARG A 128 14.49 13.65 -1.82
CA ARG A 128 13.86 14.88 -2.28
C ARG A 128 12.68 14.60 -3.22
N LEU A 129 12.89 13.67 -4.16
CA LEU A 129 11.85 13.21 -5.07
C LEU A 129 10.65 12.64 -4.31
N ALA A 130 10.88 11.82 -3.29
CA ALA A 130 9.80 11.25 -2.49
C ALA A 130 9.05 12.29 -1.65
N TRP A 131 9.72 13.33 -1.16
CA TRP A 131 9.04 14.44 -0.51
C TRP A 131 8.13 15.20 -1.47
N VAL A 132 8.61 15.47 -2.69
CA VAL A 132 7.79 16.13 -3.73
C VAL A 132 6.59 15.26 -4.09
N TRP A 133 6.80 13.98 -4.38
CA TRP A 133 5.70 13.05 -4.69
C TRP A 133 4.75 12.87 -3.51
N GLY A 134 5.26 12.76 -2.29
CA GLY A 134 4.44 12.69 -1.09
C GLY A 134 3.56 13.92 -0.92
N GLY A 135 4.12 15.11 -1.12
CA GLY A 135 3.37 16.37 -1.10
C GLY A 135 2.27 16.42 -2.17
N LEU A 136 2.60 16.05 -3.41
CA LEU A 136 1.64 15.98 -4.52
C LEU A 136 0.50 14.99 -4.25
N LEU A 137 0.82 13.81 -3.71
CA LEU A 137 -0.18 12.79 -3.36
C LEU A 137 -1.09 13.27 -2.22
N VAL A 138 -0.53 13.87 -1.17
CA VAL A 138 -1.32 14.43 -0.06
C VAL A 138 -2.22 15.56 -0.57
N ALA A 139 -1.70 16.48 -1.38
CA ALA A 139 -2.49 17.55 -1.98
C ALA A 139 -3.63 16.99 -2.86
N GLY A 140 -3.35 15.98 -3.67
CA GLY A 140 -4.37 15.28 -4.47
C GLY A 140 -5.45 14.60 -3.61
N CYS A 141 -5.07 13.92 -2.53
CA CYS A 141 -6.02 13.32 -1.58
C CYS A 141 -6.90 14.38 -0.89
N LEU A 142 -6.32 15.51 -0.49
CA LEU A 142 -7.07 16.61 0.11
C LEU A 142 -8.02 17.25 -0.89
N TRP A 143 -7.59 17.40 -2.15
CA TRP A 143 -8.43 17.89 -3.24
C TRP A 143 -9.64 16.98 -3.47
N GLU A 144 -9.41 15.66 -3.62
CA GLU A 144 -10.46 14.65 -3.75
C GLU A 144 -11.45 14.69 -2.58
N LEU A 145 -10.94 14.77 -1.34
CA LEU A 145 -11.79 14.86 -0.16
C LEU A 145 -12.63 16.15 -0.17
N ALA A 146 -12.05 17.28 -0.58
CA ALA A 146 -12.76 18.55 -0.70
C ALA A 146 -13.87 18.49 -1.75
N GLN A 147 -13.59 17.92 -2.93
CA GLN A 147 -14.59 17.73 -4.00
C GLN A 147 -15.71 16.79 -3.55
N PHE A 148 -15.38 15.71 -2.85
CA PHE A 148 -16.37 14.80 -2.28
C PHE A 148 -17.29 15.50 -1.26
N ILE A 149 -16.74 16.28 -0.33
CA ILE A 149 -17.53 17.05 0.63
C ILE A 149 -18.41 18.07 -0.11
N LEU A 150 -17.86 18.78 -1.09
CA LEU A 150 -18.59 19.76 -1.89
C LEU A 150 -19.77 19.11 -2.63
N GLY A 151 -19.55 17.95 -3.27
CA GLY A 151 -20.62 17.20 -3.95
C GLY A 151 -21.72 16.71 -3.02
N ARG A 152 -21.43 16.50 -1.73
CA ARG A 152 -22.46 16.17 -0.71
C ARG A 152 -23.25 17.39 -0.24
N VAL A 153 -22.62 18.56 -0.15
CA VAL A 153 -23.27 19.80 0.33
C VAL A 153 -24.01 20.52 -0.80
N ARG A 154 -23.47 20.47 -2.02
CA ARG A 154 -24.01 21.12 -3.23
C ARG A 154 -24.02 20.11 -4.39
N PRO A 155 -25.01 19.21 -4.43
CA PRO A 155 -25.09 18.18 -5.46
C PRO A 155 -25.25 18.75 -6.89
N ASP A 156 -25.76 19.97 -7.02
CA ASP A 156 -25.95 20.63 -8.32
C ASP A 156 -24.68 21.33 -8.85
N ALA A 157 -23.62 21.41 -8.05
CA ALA A 157 -22.37 22.02 -8.47
C ALA A 157 -21.55 21.05 -9.34
N PRO A 158 -20.85 21.54 -10.38
CA PRO A 158 -19.97 20.70 -11.18
C PRO A 158 -18.84 20.11 -10.31
N SER A 159 -18.64 18.80 -10.39
CA SER A 159 -17.53 18.09 -9.76
C SER A 159 -16.27 18.22 -10.60
N TYR A 160 -15.15 18.50 -9.94
CA TYR A 160 -13.82 18.48 -10.54
C TYR A 160 -12.92 17.50 -9.78
N ALA A 161 -13.50 16.38 -9.32
CA ALA A 161 -12.74 15.29 -8.77
C ALA A 161 -11.76 14.77 -9.82
N LEU A 162 -10.53 14.50 -9.40
CA LEU A 162 -9.48 13.99 -10.27
C LEU A 162 -9.85 12.59 -10.78
N SER A 163 -10.57 11.82 -9.98
CA SER A 163 -11.19 10.55 -10.37
C SER A 163 -12.16 10.70 -11.57
N ASP A 164 -13.07 11.68 -11.53
CA ASP A 164 -13.98 11.96 -12.66
C ASP A 164 -13.22 12.37 -13.92
N LEU A 165 -12.11 13.10 -13.77
CA LEU A 165 -11.25 13.49 -14.89
C LEU A 165 -10.43 12.32 -15.47
N LEU A 166 -10.03 11.38 -14.62
CA LEU A 166 -9.30 10.19 -15.02
C LEU A 166 -10.19 9.12 -15.64
N ASP A 167 -11.48 9.11 -15.33
CA ASP A 167 -12.40 8.07 -15.80
C ASP A 167 -12.46 7.94 -17.32
N PRO A 168 -12.68 9.01 -18.10
CA PRO A 168 -12.66 8.94 -19.57
C PRO A 168 -11.32 8.46 -20.12
N LEU A 169 -10.22 8.82 -19.45
CA LEU A 169 -8.88 8.41 -19.85
C LEU A 169 -8.69 6.90 -19.63
N LEU A 170 -9.15 6.36 -18.51
CA LEU A 170 -9.00 4.95 -18.13
C LEU A 170 -10.04 4.02 -18.79
N ASP A 171 -11.14 4.57 -19.26
CA ASP A 171 -12.15 3.84 -20.03
C ASP A 171 -11.66 3.54 -21.44
N GLY A 172 -10.83 4.42 -22.00
CA GLY A 172 -10.11 4.17 -23.26
C GLY A 172 -9.04 3.08 -23.12
N ALA A 173 -9.00 2.16 -24.10
CA ALA A 173 -7.94 1.15 -24.20
C ALA A 173 -6.51 1.72 -24.07
N PRO A 174 -6.11 2.82 -24.78
CA PRO A 174 -4.75 3.34 -24.66
C PRO A 174 -4.44 3.88 -23.26
N GLY A 175 -5.36 4.62 -22.63
CA GLY A 175 -5.12 5.16 -21.29
C GLY A 175 -5.08 4.06 -20.23
N ARG A 176 -5.92 3.03 -20.34
CA ARG A 176 -5.87 1.84 -19.48
C ARG A 176 -4.52 1.13 -19.57
N ILE A 177 -4.01 0.90 -20.79
CA ILE A 177 -2.72 0.23 -21.00
C ILE A 177 -1.59 1.06 -20.40
N LEU A 178 -1.55 2.36 -20.69
CA LEU A 178 -0.49 3.26 -20.18
C LEU A 178 -0.49 3.34 -18.65
N PHE A 179 -1.67 3.50 -18.05
CA PHE A 179 -1.80 3.57 -16.59
C PHE A 179 -1.40 2.24 -15.94
N THR A 180 -1.88 1.12 -16.47
CA THR A 180 -1.55 -0.22 -15.96
C THR A 180 -0.06 -0.50 -16.08
N ALA A 181 0.56 -0.14 -17.20
CA ALA A 181 2.00 -0.28 -17.41
C ALA A 181 2.80 0.56 -16.41
N ALA A 182 2.41 1.82 -16.18
CA ALA A 182 3.06 2.69 -15.20
C ALA A 182 2.94 2.14 -13.77
N TRP A 183 1.74 1.68 -13.39
CA TRP A 183 1.48 1.08 -12.08
C TRP A 183 2.32 -0.18 -11.85
N LEU A 184 2.35 -1.09 -12.82
CA LEU A 184 3.14 -2.32 -12.74
C LEU A 184 4.65 -2.04 -12.77
N ALA A 185 5.11 -1.07 -13.56
CA ALA A 185 6.52 -0.67 -13.56
C ALA A 185 6.94 -0.16 -12.17
N GLY A 186 6.08 0.62 -11.51
CA GLY A 186 6.27 1.03 -10.11
C GLY A 186 6.35 -0.17 -9.16
N GLY A 187 5.41 -1.11 -9.26
CA GLY A 187 5.40 -2.33 -8.44
C GLY A 187 6.64 -3.19 -8.64
N VAL A 188 7.04 -3.44 -9.89
CA VAL A 188 8.27 -4.18 -10.25
C VAL A 188 9.51 -3.47 -9.73
N PHE A 189 9.58 -2.15 -9.85
CA PHE A 189 10.69 -1.36 -9.30
C PHE A 189 10.81 -1.52 -7.79
N LEU A 190 9.69 -1.43 -7.06
CA LEU A 190 9.64 -1.61 -5.61
C LEU A 190 10.04 -3.03 -5.19
N LEU A 191 9.49 -4.04 -5.87
CA LEU A 191 9.82 -5.45 -5.62
C LEU A 191 11.30 -5.76 -5.86
N ARG A 192 11.86 -5.31 -6.99
CA ARG A 192 13.28 -5.54 -7.31
C ARG A 192 14.21 -4.86 -6.32
N ARG A 193 13.83 -3.69 -5.81
CA ARG A 193 14.60 -2.99 -4.78
C ARG A 193 14.49 -3.69 -3.42
N GLY A 194 13.35 -4.28 -3.12
CA GLY A 194 13.15 -5.13 -1.95
C GLY A 194 13.87 -6.48 -2.04
N SER A 195 14.00 -7.05 -3.25
CA SER A 195 14.52 -8.40 -3.48
C SER A 195 16.00 -8.49 -3.84
N ARG A 196 16.66 -7.41 -4.31
CA ARG A 196 18.11 -7.35 -4.56
C ARG A 196 18.93 -7.29 -3.25
N ARG A 197 18.60 -8.16 -2.32
CA ARG A 197 19.18 -8.24 -0.99
C ARG A 197 19.84 -9.59 -0.84
#